data_AF-A0A183L062-F1
#
_entry.id   AF-A0A183L062-F1
#
_cell.length_a   1.000
_cell.length_b   1.000
_cell.length_c   1.000
_cell.angle_alpha   90.00
_cell.angle_beta   90.00
_cell.angle_gamma   90.00
#
_symmetry.space_group_name_H-M   'P 1'
#
loop_
_entity.id
_entity.type
_entity.pdbx_description
1 polymer ?
#
loop_
_entity_poly.entity_id
_entity_poly.type
_entity_poly.pdbx_seq_one_letter_code
_entity_poly.pdbx_strand_id
1 'polypeptide(L)'
;MTLNPVCENVETSEGVPLTVTGVAQVKVMRDDKLLEAACQQFLGKKQRDIQNTILQTMEGHLRAILGTLTVEAIYRFAALVREVAAPDVGRMGIEILSFTIKDVYDRVEYLNSLGRAQTANVKRDADIGVAEAERDAGIKKVLDYLLVIPD
;
A
#
# COMPACT_ATOMS: atom_id res chain seq x y z
N MET A 1 -1.68 12.62 17.36
CA MET A 1 -2.47 13.45 16.43
C MET A 1 -2.61 12.70 15.12
N THR A 2 -3.74 12.85 14.45
CA THR A 2 -4.00 12.24 13.14
C THR A 2 -3.65 13.22 12.04
N LEU A 3 -2.91 12.77 11.03
CA LEU A 3 -2.57 13.52 9.83
C LEU A 3 -3.09 12.76 8.60
N ASN A 4 -3.54 13.48 7.58
CA ASN A 4 -4.06 12.89 6.36
C ASN A 4 -3.21 13.36 5.16
N PRO A 5 -2.00 12.80 4.96
CA PRO A 5 -1.15 13.19 3.84
C PRO A 5 -1.82 12.83 2.52
N VAL A 6 -1.86 13.78 1.59
CA VAL A 6 -2.43 13.58 0.25
C VAL A 6 -1.35 13.86 -0.78
N CYS A 7 -1.28 12.97 -1.77
CA CYS A 7 -0.41 13.16 -2.92
C CYS A 7 -1.24 13.07 -4.19
N GLU A 8 -1.44 14.21 -4.85
CA GLU A 8 -2.28 14.30 -6.04
C GLU A 8 -1.45 14.26 -7.31
N ASN A 9 -1.95 13.53 -8.31
CA ASN A 9 -1.46 13.55 -9.69
C ASN A 9 0.05 13.31 -9.82
N VAL A 10 0.54 12.27 -9.15
CA VAL A 10 1.93 11.84 -9.26
C VAL A 10 2.02 10.67 -10.21
N GLU A 11 2.92 10.80 -11.19
CA GLU A 11 3.18 9.76 -12.18
C GLU A 11 3.99 8.64 -11.54
N THR A 12 3.51 7.40 -11.70
CA THR A 12 4.27 6.20 -11.34
C THR A 12 5.44 5.99 -12.31
N SER A 13 6.26 4.96 -12.05
CA SER A 13 7.33 4.55 -12.99
C SER A 13 6.84 4.18 -14.38
N GLU A 14 5.53 3.93 -14.53
CA GLU A 14 4.85 3.55 -15.78
C GLU A 14 4.12 4.73 -16.44
N GLY A 15 4.22 5.93 -15.86
CA GLY A 15 3.56 7.14 -16.37
C GLY A 15 2.06 7.20 -16.06
N VAL A 16 1.56 6.40 -15.12
CA VAL A 16 0.15 6.45 -14.71
C VAL A 16 -0.02 7.51 -13.62
N PRO A 17 -0.85 8.55 -13.83
CA PRO A 17 -1.07 9.58 -12.82
C PRO A 17 -2.01 9.06 -11.73
N LEU A 18 -1.48 8.96 -10.51
CA LEU A 18 -2.22 8.47 -9.35
C LEU A 18 -2.38 9.55 -8.29
N THR A 19 -3.49 9.44 -7.57
CA THR A 19 -3.74 10.18 -6.34
C THR A 19 -3.86 9.19 -5.19
N VAL A 20 -3.11 9.46 -4.12
CA VAL A 20 -3.08 8.62 -2.93
C VAL A 20 -3.34 9.46 -1.70
N THR A 21 -4.25 8.98 -0.86
CA THR A 21 -4.53 9.53 0.47
C THR A 21 -4.10 8.54 1.54
N GLY A 22 -3.27 9.00 2.48
CA GLY A 22 -2.88 8.25 3.65
C GLY A 22 -3.55 8.76 4.93
N VAL A 23 -3.48 7.96 5.98
CA VAL A 23 -3.78 8.34 7.36
C VAL A 23 -2.58 7.96 8.21
N ALA A 24 -1.99 8.94 8.88
CA ALA A 24 -0.85 8.77 9.77
C ALA A 24 -1.23 9.15 11.20
N GLN A 25 -0.92 8.28 12.15
CA GLN A 25 -0.97 8.60 13.57
C GLN A 25 0.43 8.92 14.04
N VAL A 26 0.61 10.12 14.59
CA VAL A 26 1.91 10.56 15.10
C VAL A 26 1.82 11.06 16.54
N LYS A 27 2.90 10.93 17.30
CA LYS A 27 3.02 11.49 18.65
C LYS A 27 4.37 12.15 18.83
N VAL A 28 4.47 13.05 19.81
CA VAL A 28 5.75 13.59 20.26
C VAL A 28 6.47 12.50 21.07
N MET A 29 7.75 12.31 20.80
CA MET A 29 8.60 11.39 21.53
C MET A 29 8.85 11.88 22.96
N ARG A 30 9.07 10.94 23.89
CA ARG A 30 9.31 11.23 25.31
C ARG A 30 10.76 11.10 25.74
N ASP A 31 11.65 10.68 24.83
CA ASP A 31 13.08 10.66 25.08
C ASP A 31 13.59 12.09 25.25
N ASP A 32 14.41 12.35 26.29
CA ASP A 32 14.82 13.71 26.65
C ASP A 32 15.49 14.46 25.49
N LYS A 33 16.33 13.78 24.69
CA LYS A 33 17.03 14.41 23.56
C LYS A 33 16.07 14.74 22.41
N LEU A 34 15.13 13.84 22.13
CA LEU A 34 14.15 14.01 21.05
C LEU A 34 13.04 14.98 21.43
N LEU A 35 12.70 15.05 22.72
CA LEU A 35 11.80 16.05 23.27
C LEU A 35 12.40 17.45 23.17
N GLU A 36 13.70 17.61 23.45
CA GLU A 36 14.39 18.88 23.24
C GLU A 36 14.33 19.31 21.77
N ALA A 37 14.58 18.41 20.82
CA ALA A 37 14.45 18.69 19.39
C ALA A 37 13.02 19.12 18.99
N ALA A 38 12.00 18.42 19.49
CA ALA A 38 10.60 18.80 19.27
C ALA A 38 10.29 20.18 19.85
N CYS A 39 10.76 20.48 21.06
CA CYS A 39 10.61 21.78 21.67
C CYS A 39 11.31 22.87 20.84
N GLN A 40 12.57 22.68 20.45
CA GLN A 40 13.29 23.66 19.61
C GLN A 40 12.55 23.91 18.28
N GLN A 41 11.99 22.87 17.66
CA GLN A 41 11.33 22.97 16.37
C GLN A 41 9.91 23.58 16.44
N PHE A 42 9.17 23.33 17.53
CA PHE A 42 7.74 23.58 17.61
C PHE A 42 7.30 24.51 18.74
N LEU A 43 8.17 24.84 19.70
CA LEU A 43 7.84 25.76 20.79
C LEU A 43 7.42 27.13 20.23
N GLY A 44 6.26 27.63 20.67
CA GLY A 44 5.69 28.88 20.20
C GLY A 44 4.95 28.81 18.85
N LYS A 45 4.99 27.68 18.14
CA LYS A 45 4.19 27.47 16.91
C LYS A 45 2.76 27.08 17.24
N LYS A 46 1.81 27.42 16.37
CA LYS A 46 0.43 26.96 16.51
C LYS A 46 0.35 25.49 16.12
N GLN A 47 -0.61 24.77 16.69
CA GLN A 47 -0.83 23.35 16.40
C GLN A 47 -0.97 23.06 14.90
N ARG A 48 -1.62 23.95 14.15
CA ARG A 48 -1.77 23.84 12.69
C ARG A 48 -0.43 23.89 11.96
N ASP A 49 0.50 24.74 12.39
CA ASP A 49 1.82 24.87 11.75
C ASP A 49 2.68 23.63 12.01
N ILE A 50 2.57 23.07 13.20
CA ILE A 50 3.21 21.79 13.57
C ILE A 50 2.67 20.67 12.67
N GLN A 51 1.35 20.55 12.57
CA GLN A 51 0.70 19.56 11.71
C GLN A 51 1.14 19.71 10.25
N ASN A 52 1.12 20.93 9.71
CA ASN A 52 1.53 21.20 8.33
C ASN A 52 2.99 20.80 8.06
N THR A 53 3.90 21.07 9.00
CA THR A 53 5.32 20.72 8.86
C THR A 53 5.50 19.20 8.74
N ILE A 54 4.83 18.44 9.61
CA ILE A 54 4.90 16.98 9.60
C ILE A 54 4.20 16.44 8.34
N LEU A 55 3.04 17.01 7.97
CA LEU A 55 2.26 16.64 6.79
C LEU A 55 3.08 16.80 5.51
N GLN A 56 3.73 17.95 5.31
CA GLN A 56 4.56 18.20 4.13
C GLN A 56 5.72 17.22 4.00
N THR A 57 6.33 16.84 5.13
CA THR A 57 7.39 15.82 5.14
C THR A 57 6.84 14.47 4.68
N MET A 58 5.66 14.07 5.18
CA MET A 58 5.00 12.82 4.78
C MET A 58 4.60 12.82 3.31
N GLU A 59 4.03 13.92 2.83
CA GLU A 59 3.65 14.07 1.42
C GLU A 59 4.86 14.05 0.49
N GLY A 60 6.01 14.59 0.93
CA GLY A 60 7.28 14.51 0.22
C GLY A 60 7.75 13.06 0.02
N HIS A 61 7.81 12.28 1.10
CA HIS A 61 8.18 10.85 1.02
C HIS A 61 7.17 10.02 0.23
N LEU A 62 5.88 10.28 0.45
CA LEU A 62 4.78 9.66 -0.29
C LEU A 62 4.96 9.85 -1.81
N ARG A 63 5.24 11.10 -2.24
CA ARG A 63 5.51 11.44 -3.65
C ARG A 63 6.76 10.75 -4.19
N ALA A 64 7.86 10.80 -3.44
CA ALA A 64 9.14 10.24 -3.87
C ALA A 64 9.04 8.72 -4.08
N ILE A 65 8.38 8.02 -3.16
CA ILE A 65 8.18 6.56 -3.26
C ILE A 65 7.25 6.23 -4.43
N LEU A 66 6.14 6.95 -4.55
CA LEU A 66 5.14 6.67 -5.59
C LEU A 66 5.70 6.81 -7.01
N GLY A 67 6.61 7.77 -7.23
CA GLY A 67 7.29 7.93 -8.52
C GLY A 67 8.22 6.77 -8.91
N THR A 68 8.58 5.89 -7.98
CA THR A 68 9.51 4.76 -8.22
C THR A 68 8.82 3.41 -8.30
N LEU A 69 7.53 3.33 -7.97
CA LEU A 69 6.79 2.07 -7.89
C LEU A 69 5.88 1.86 -9.09
N THR A 70 5.69 0.59 -9.45
CA THR A 70 4.63 0.18 -10.37
C THR A 70 3.27 0.27 -9.70
N VAL A 71 2.20 0.29 -10.50
CA VAL A 71 0.84 0.44 -9.98
C VAL A 71 0.45 -0.74 -9.07
N GLU A 72 0.92 -1.95 -9.35
CA GLU A 72 0.63 -3.16 -8.56
C GLU A 72 1.33 -3.15 -7.19
N ALA A 73 2.49 -2.48 -7.10
CA ALA A 73 3.28 -2.43 -5.88
C ALA A 73 2.70 -1.48 -4.82
N ILE A 74 1.71 -0.67 -5.18
CA ILE A 74 1.11 0.34 -4.31
C ILE A 74 0.56 -0.29 -3.02
N TYR A 75 -0.13 -1.42 -3.08
CA TYR A 75 -0.67 -1.99 -1.84
C TYR A 75 0.42 -2.41 -0.83
N ARG A 76 1.66 -2.65 -1.29
CA ARG A 76 2.82 -2.93 -0.43
C ARG A 76 3.56 -1.67 0.02
N PHE A 77 3.28 -0.51 -0.58
CA PHE A 77 4.02 0.72 -0.36
C PHE A 77 3.74 1.38 1.00
N ALA A 78 2.59 1.10 1.63
CA ALA A 78 2.22 1.69 2.91
C ALA A 78 3.29 1.48 4.00
N ALA A 79 3.89 0.29 4.05
CA ALA A 79 4.96 -0.03 4.98
C ALA A 79 6.24 0.75 4.67
N LEU A 80 6.57 0.89 3.37
CA LEU A 80 7.76 1.59 2.91
C LEU A 80 7.72 3.09 3.24
N VAL A 81 6.55 3.74 3.12
CA VAL A 81 6.43 5.16 3.51
C VAL A 81 6.85 5.36 4.95
N ARG A 82 6.31 4.55 5.86
CA ARG A 82 6.66 4.63 7.29
C ARG A 82 8.16 4.50 7.48
N GLU A 83 8.80 3.53 6.83
CA GLU A 83 10.22 3.25 6.97
C GLU A 83 11.10 4.42 6.51
N VAL A 84 10.79 5.01 5.36
CA VAL A 84 11.56 6.13 4.80
C VAL A 84 11.27 7.44 5.52
N ALA A 85 10.04 7.62 5.99
CA ALA A 85 9.57 8.79 6.71
C ALA A 85 10.07 8.87 8.17
N ALA A 86 10.14 7.72 8.85
CA ALA A 86 10.38 7.66 10.29
C ALA A 86 11.68 8.36 10.74
N PRO A 87 12.82 8.24 10.02
CA PRO A 87 14.04 8.96 10.39
C PRO A 87 13.89 10.48 10.34
N ASP A 88 13.24 11.01 9.29
CA ASP A 88 13.15 12.45 9.08
C ASP A 88 12.17 13.11 10.06
N VAL A 89 11.02 12.49 10.34
CA VAL A 89 10.13 12.98 11.41
C VAL A 89 10.69 12.70 12.80
N GLY A 90 11.48 11.65 12.96
CA GLY A 90 12.20 11.34 14.20
C GLY A 90 13.19 12.43 14.59
N ARG A 91 13.89 13.04 13.63
CA ARG A 91 14.76 14.20 13.88
C ARG A 91 13.99 15.43 14.38
N MET A 92 12.68 15.52 14.11
CA MET A 92 11.80 16.54 14.65
C MET A 92 11.21 16.16 16.02
N GLY A 93 11.63 15.02 16.61
CA GLY A 93 11.08 14.49 17.85
C GLY A 93 9.67 13.92 17.72
N ILE A 94 9.30 13.49 16.50
CA ILE A 94 7.98 12.93 16.18
C ILE A 94 8.11 11.44 15.87
N GLU A 95 7.26 10.63 16.49
CA GLU A 95 7.16 9.19 16.22
C GLU A 95 5.92 8.89 15.39
N ILE A 96 6.09 8.09 14.34
CA ILE A 96 4.98 7.53 13.56
C ILE A 96 4.50 6.27 14.27
N LEU A 97 3.31 6.34 14.87
CA LEU A 97 2.65 5.20 15.51
C LEU A 97 2.12 4.23 14.46
N SER A 98 1.41 4.75 13.46
CA SER A 98 0.87 3.98 12.35
C SER A 98 0.76 4.85 11.11
N PHE A 99 0.83 4.19 9.96
CA PHE A 99 0.57 4.77 8.66
C PHE A 99 -0.22 3.76 7.84
N THR A 100 -1.30 4.20 7.20
CA THR A 100 -2.15 3.34 6.38
C THR A 100 -2.65 4.12 5.19
N ILE A 101 -2.78 3.45 4.05
CA ILE A 101 -3.39 4.03 2.85
C ILE A 101 -4.89 3.96 3.00
N LYS A 102 -5.53 5.10 2.82
CA LYS A 102 -6.98 5.24 2.89
C LYS A 102 -7.60 5.00 1.52
N ASP A 103 -7.15 5.76 0.52
CA ASP A 103 -7.71 5.75 -0.83
C ASP A 103 -6.60 5.88 -1.87
N VAL A 104 -6.75 5.16 -2.97
CA VAL A 104 -5.91 5.23 -4.18
C VAL A 104 -6.84 5.33 -5.36
N TYR A 105 -6.68 6.35 -6.19
CA TYR A 105 -7.46 6.50 -7.41
C TYR A 105 -6.62 7.09 -8.54
N ASP A 106 -6.97 6.71 -9.75
CA ASP A 106 -6.32 7.17 -10.97
C ASP A 106 -7.30 8.02 -11.81
N ARG A 107 -6.77 8.85 -12.72
CA ARG A 107 -7.59 9.72 -13.59
C ARG A 107 -7.94 9.09 -14.95
N VAL A 108 -7.41 7.91 -15.26
CA VAL A 108 -7.39 7.30 -16.60
C VAL A 108 -8.04 5.90 -16.65
N GLU A 109 -8.81 5.54 -15.62
CA GLU A 109 -9.42 4.21 -15.41
C GLU A 109 -8.43 3.03 -15.47
N TYR A 110 -7.15 3.26 -15.20
CA TYR A 110 -6.11 2.24 -15.20
C TYR A 110 -6.37 1.19 -14.12
N LEU A 111 -6.66 1.59 -12.88
CA LEU A 111 -6.91 0.67 -11.77
C LEU A 111 -8.18 -0.16 -12.00
N ASN A 112 -9.20 0.44 -12.60
CA ASN A 112 -10.44 -0.25 -12.97
C ASN A 112 -10.16 -1.32 -14.05
N SER A 113 -9.37 -0.97 -15.06
CA SER A 113 -8.97 -1.90 -16.12
C SER A 113 -8.11 -3.05 -15.59
N LEU A 114 -7.15 -2.74 -14.70
CA LEU A 114 -6.32 -3.73 -14.02
C LEU A 114 -7.17 -4.70 -13.17
N GLY A 115 -8.13 -4.18 -12.39
CA GLY A 115 -9.05 -4.98 -11.59
C GLY A 115 -9.92 -5.91 -12.43
N ARG A 116 -10.41 -5.44 -13.59
CA ARG A 116 -11.16 -6.27 -14.54
C ARG A 116 -10.30 -7.39 -15.12
N ALA A 117 -9.07 -7.09 -15.54
CA ALA A 117 -8.15 -8.08 -16.09
C ALA A 117 -7.76 -9.14 -15.05
N GLN A 118 -7.45 -8.73 -13.81
CA GLN A 118 -7.17 -9.66 -12.71
C GLN A 118 -8.35 -10.57 -12.40
N THR A 119 -9.56 -10.01 -12.34
CA THR A 119 -10.79 -10.80 -12.11
C THR A 119 -11.00 -11.83 -13.23
N ALA A 120 -10.75 -11.44 -14.48
CA ALA A 120 -10.86 -12.34 -15.62
C ALA A 120 -9.83 -13.48 -15.58
N ASN A 121 -8.58 -13.18 -15.18
CA ASN A 121 -7.53 -14.18 -15.02
C ASN A 121 -7.86 -15.18 -13.91
N VAL A 122 -8.25 -14.69 -12.72
CA VAL A 122 -8.64 -15.56 -11.60
C VAL A 122 -9.80 -16.47 -11.99
N LYS A 123 -10.79 -15.95 -12.73
CA LYS A 123 -11.90 -16.74 -13.24
C LYS A 123 -11.44 -17.82 -14.22
N ARG A 124 -10.57 -17.46 -15.17
CA ARG A 124 -10.01 -18.40 -16.15
C ARG A 124 -9.23 -19.52 -15.49
N ASP A 125 -8.38 -19.18 -14.52
CA ASP A 125 -7.57 -20.16 -13.78
C ASP A 125 -8.45 -21.10 -12.96
N ALA A 126 -9.54 -20.58 -12.37
CA ALA A 126 -10.53 -21.40 -11.70
C ALA A 126 -11.24 -22.37 -12.67
N ASP A 127 -11.63 -21.90 -13.86
CA ASP A 127 -12.27 -22.75 -14.88
C ASP A 127 -11.32 -23.87 -15.38
N ILE A 128 -10.03 -23.56 -15.55
CA ILE A 128 -9.00 -24.55 -15.89
C ILE A 128 -8.85 -25.57 -14.76
N GLY A 129 -8.76 -25.12 -13.50
CA GLY A 129 -8.63 -26.00 -12.34
C GLY A 129 -9.82 -26.95 -12.18
N VAL A 130 -11.04 -26.49 -12.48
CA VAL A 130 -12.24 -27.34 -12.50
C VAL A 130 -12.13 -28.38 -13.62
N ALA A 131 -11.78 -27.98 -14.84
CA ALA A 131 -11.66 -28.88 -15.97
C ALA A 131 -10.57 -29.96 -15.77
N GLU A 132 -9.44 -29.59 -15.16
CA GLU A 132 -8.37 -30.53 -14.80
C GLU A 132 -8.83 -31.51 -13.72
N ALA A 133 -9.50 -31.03 -12.68
CA ALA A 133 -10.04 -31.88 -11.62
C ALA A 133 -11.10 -32.88 -12.14
N GLU A 134 -11.97 -32.45 -13.06
CA GLU A 134 -12.95 -33.33 -13.71
C GLU A 134 -12.28 -34.38 -14.59
N ARG A 135 -11.26 -34.00 -15.36
CA ARG A 135 -10.47 -34.93 -16.18
C ARG A 135 -9.79 -35.99 -15.31
N ASP A 136 -9.13 -35.58 -14.24
CA ASP A 136 -8.42 -36.49 -13.33
C ASP A 136 -9.39 -37.43 -12.59
N ALA A 137 -10.55 -36.91 -12.15
CA ALA A 137 -11.60 -37.73 -11.56
C ALA A 137 -12.17 -38.75 -12.56
N GLY A 138 -12.33 -38.35 -13.83
CA GLY A 138 -12.73 -39.23 -14.92
C GLY A 138 -11.71 -40.34 -15.19
N ILE A 139 -10.43 -39.99 -15.29
CA ILE A 139 -9.33 -40.96 -15.47
C ILE A 139 -9.29 -41.94 -14.30
N LYS A 140 -9.37 -41.44 -13.06
CA LYS A 140 -9.35 -42.29 -11.85
C LYS A 140 -10.52 -43.27 -11.84
N LYS A 141 -11.73 -42.83 -12.20
CA LYS A 141 -12.91 -43.72 -12.32
C LYS A 141 -12.71 -44.83 -13.36
N VAL A 142 -12.13 -44.51 -14.52
CA VAL A 142 -11.88 -45.50 -15.57
C VAL A 142 -10.84 -46.52 -15.13
N LEU A 143 -9.77 -46.08 -14.47
CA LEU A 143 -8.77 -46.98 -13.88
C LEU A 143 -9.36 -47.87 -12.79
N ASP A 144 -10.23 -47.34 -11.93
CA ASP A 144 -10.94 -48.13 -10.92
C ASP A 144 -11.83 -49.21 -11.57
N TYR A 145 -12.52 -48.88 -12.66
CA TYR A 145 -13.33 -49.85 -13.40
C TYR A 145 -12.51 -50.97 -14.06
N LEU A 146 -11.31 -50.66 -14.56
CA LEU A 146 -10.43 -51.67 -15.16
C LEU A 146 -9.83 -52.64 -14.13
N LEU A 147 -9.64 -52.21 -12.88
CA LEU A 147 -9.13 -53.05 -11.80
C LEU A 147 -10.18 -53.99 -11.19
N VAL A 148 -11.46 -53.81 -11.52
CA VAL A 148 -12.59 -54.58 -10.97
C VAL A 148 -13.13 -55.62 -11.98
N ILE A 149 -12.51 -55.78 -13.15
CA ILE A 149 -12.85 -56.89 -14.06
C ILE A 149 -12.14 -58.16 -13.54
N PRO A 150 -12.86 -59.16 -12.99
CA PRO A 150 -12.25 -60.43 -12.62
C PRO A 150 -11.84 -61.19 -13.89
N ASP A 151 -10.68 -61.86 -13.82
CA ASP A 151 -10.11 -62.73 -14.87
C ASP A 151 -11.09 -63.82 -15.36
#